data_AF-D6X300-F1
#
_entry.id   AF-D6X300-F1
#
_cell.length_a   1.000
_cell.length_b   1.000
_cell.length_c   1.000
_cell.angle_alpha   90.00
_cell.angle_beta   90.00
_cell.angle_gamma   90.00
#
_symmetry.space_group_name_H-M   'P 1'
#
loop_
_entity.id
_entity.type
_entity.pdbx_description
1 polymer ?
#
loop_
_entity_poly.entity_id
_entity_poly.type
_entity_poly.pdbx_seq_one_letter_code
_entity_poly.pdbx_strand_id
1 'polypeptide(L)'
;MEFRHQASRAAIFRKYIISFTTYNEFNLQEIKKQLFDLDKLNLTQGLTFIYDMLYALVQWNVNRNVQNLLKSDKKFDLVITEGVLDEALFGLGYYYTSLVVLVSATASNNVNNYIFVNPAPASYVPGMGGTLNFWQNFLAKTVFNALLYLYHLPV
;
A
#
# COMPACT_ATOMS: atom_id res chain seq x y z
N MET A 1 -37.66 -10.43 -17.62
CA MET A 1 -37.34 -11.35 -16.51
C MET A 1 -35.83 -11.34 -16.26
N GLU A 2 -35.21 -10.16 -16.05
CA GLU A 2 -33.73 -10.02 -16.03
C GLU A 2 -33.16 -9.20 -14.86
N PHE A 3 -33.98 -8.53 -14.05
CA PHE A 3 -33.47 -7.67 -12.96
C PHE A 3 -33.07 -8.42 -11.66
N ARG A 4 -33.31 -9.73 -11.56
CA ARG A 4 -32.98 -10.51 -10.35
C ARG A 4 -31.53 -11.02 -10.31
N HIS A 5 -30.82 -11.07 -11.46
CA HIS A 5 -29.46 -11.62 -11.51
C HIS A 5 -28.35 -10.61 -11.13
N GLN A 6 -28.54 -9.31 -11.38
CA GLN A 6 -27.55 -8.28 -11.01
C GLN A 6 -27.52 -7.97 -9.51
N ALA A 7 -28.67 -7.99 -8.83
CA ALA A 7 -28.75 -7.74 -7.39
C ALA A 7 -28.03 -8.83 -6.56
N SER A 8 -28.06 -10.09 -7.01
CA SER A 8 -27.38 -11.21 -6.34
C SER A 8 -25.85 -11.09 -6.40
N ARG A 9 -25.28 -10.52 -7.48
CA ARG A 9 -23.83 -10.34 -7.62
C ARG A 9 -23.32 -9.19 -6.76
N ALA A 10 -24.07 -8.09 -6.67
CA ALA A 10 -23.74 -6.97 -5.78
C ALA A 10 -23.81 -7.36 -4.29
N ALA A 11 -24.71 -8.28 -3.92
CA ALA A 11 -24.82 -8.80 -2.56
C ALA A 11 -23.64 -9.70 -2.15
N ILE A 12 -23.08 -10.48 -3.08
CA ILE A 12 -21.90 -11.32 -2.84
C ILE A 12 -20.67 -10.45 -2.53
N PHE A 13 -20.45 -9.37 -3.28
CA PHE A 13 -19.32 -8.46 -3.04
C PHE A 13 -19.45 -7.65 -1.75
N ARG A 14 -20.67 -7.31 -1.30
CA ARG A 14 -20.87 -6.59 -0.03
C ARG A 14 -20.49 -7.38 1.22
N LYS A 15 -20.41 -8.72 1.15
CA LYS A 15 -20.18 -9.57 2.33
C LYS A 15 -18.70 -9.68 2.74
N TYR A 16 -17.76 -9.32 1.85
CA TYR A 16 -16.32 -9.56 2.04
C TYR A 16 -15.47 -8.28 2.17
N ILE A 17 -16.10 -7.10 2.16
CA ILE A 17 -15.38 -5.86 2.48
C ILE A 17 -15.31 -5.75 4.00
N ILE A 18 -14.20 -6.21 4.58
CA ILE A 18 -13.86 -5.85 5.95
C ILE A 18 -13.38 -4.39 5.91
N SER A 19 -14.33 -3.45 5.97
CA SER A 19 -14.03 -2.07 6.31
C SER A 19 -13.73 -2.03 7.80
N PHE A 20 -12.46 -2.05 8.14
CA PHE A 20 -12.01 -1.81 9.50
C PHE A 20 -12.19 -0.33 9.81
N THR A 21 -13.33 0.04 10.38
CA THR A 21 -13.55 1.34 10.99
C THR A 21 -13.78 1.14 12.49
N THR A 22 -12.70 1.19 13.26
CA THR A 22 -12.81 1.45 14.71
C THR A 22 -11.73 2.45 15.09
N TYR A 23 -12.22 3.68 15.20
CA TYR A 23 -11.56 4.90 15.60
C TYR A 23 -11.26 4.86 17.11
N ASN A 24 -10.05 5.22 17.51
CA ASN A 24 -9.82 6.13 18.62
C ASN A 24 -8.40 6.71 18.49
N GLU A 25 -8.36 8.04 18.29
CA GLU A 25 -7.18 8.93 18.28
C GLU A 25 -6.23 8.91 17.07
N PHE A 26 -6.74 8.65 15.87
CA PHE A 26 -6.08 9.11 14.64
C PHE A 26 -7.05 10.04 13.90
N ASN A 27 -6.86 11.36 14.03
CA ASN A 27 -7.79 12.35 13.49
C ASN A 27 -7.68 12.38 11.96
N LEU A 28 -8.46 11.51 11.32
CA LEU A 28 -8.53 11.36 9.86
C LEU A 28 -8.77 12.68 9.13
N GLN A 29 -9.47 13.64 9.77
CA GLN A 29 -9.69 14.95 9.18
C GLN A 29 -8.42 15.82 9.22
N GLU A 30 -7.67 15.75 10.31
CA GLU A 30 -6.40 16.45 10.43
C GLU A 30 -5.36 15.87 9.47
N ILE A 31 -5.30 14.54 9.35
CA ILE A 31 -4.41 13.89 8.38
C ILE A 31 -4.80 14.21 6.96
N LYS A 32 -6.11 14.19 6.63
CA LYS A 32 -6.57 14.61 5.30
C LYS A 32 -6.13 16.04 5.00
N LYS A 33 -6.29 16.95 5.95
CA LYS A 33 -5.86 18.35 5.82
C LYS A 33 -4.35 18.44 5.60
N GLN A 34 -3.55 17.76 6.43
CA GLN A 34 -2.10 17.67 6.28
C GLN A 34 -1.69 17.02 4.95
N LEU A 35 -2.45 16.04 4.45
CA LEU A 35 -2.22 15.37 3.16
C LEU A 35 -2.37 16.36 1.99
N PHE A 36 -3.35 17.26 2.07
CA PHE A 36 -3.57 18.30 1.04
C PHE A 36 -2.64 19.50 1.18
N ASP A 37 -2.02 19.68 2.35
CA ASP A 37 -1.04 20.73 2.64
C ASP A 37 0.42 20.19 2.67
N LEU A 38 0.67 18.98 2.14
CA LEU A 38 2.00 18.35 2.14
C LEU A 38 3.08 19.19 1.47
N ASP A 39 2.71 19.95 0.45
CA ASP A 39 3.59 20.85 -0.30
C ASP A 39 4.03 22.08 0.53
N LYS A 40 3.33 22.37 1.63
CA LYS A 40 3.58 23.50 2.52
C LYS A 40 4.41 23.11 3.75
N LEU A 41 4.67 21.82 3.96
CA LEU A 41 5.44 21.36 5.11
C LEU A 41 6.94 21.62 4.90
N ASN A 42 7.63 22.03 5.98
CA ASN A 42 9.08 22.05 5.96
C ASN A 42 9.66 20.63 6.12
N LEU A 43 10.98 20.48 5.92
CA LEU A 43 11.64 19.17 5.94
C LEU A 43 11.36 18.38 7.23
N THR A 44 11.46 19.03 8.40
CA THR A 44 11.22 18.37 9.69
C THR A 44 9.77 17.91 9.81
N GLN A 45 8.81 18.77 9.46
CA GLN A 45 7.39 18.44 9.48
C GLN A 45 7.05 17.32 8.50
N GLY A 46 7.62 17.33 7.30
CA GLY A 46 7.46 16.27 6.31
C GLY A 46 8.03 14.93 6.80
N LEU A 47 9.20 14.94 7.44
CA LEU A 47 9.79 13.74 8.04
C LEU A 47 8.96 13.21 9.21
N THR A 48 8.47 14.09 10.10
CA THR A 48 7.57 13.71 11.19
C THR A 48 6.27 13.14 10.65
N PHE A 49 5.68 13.76 9.62
CA PHE A 49 4.47 13.25 8.97
C PHE A 49 4.67 11.85 8.40
N ILE A 50 5.77 11.60 7.67
CA ILE A 50 6.08 10.28 7.12
C ILE A 50 6.26 9.26 8.25
N TYR A 51 6.99 9.62 9.31
CA TYR A 51 7.18 8.75 10.47
C TYR A 51 5.86 8.37 11.13
N ASP A 52 5.00 9.36 11.42
CA ASP A 52 3.71 9.15 12.06
C ASP A 52 2.78 8.30 11.19
N MET A 53 2.81 8.52 9.86
CA MET A 53 2.07 7.71 8.90
C MET A 53 2.53 6.25 8.91
N LEU A 54 3.84 5.99 8.83
CA LEU A 54 4.40 4.64 8.87
C LEU A 54 4.14 3.94 10.22
N TYR A 55 4.30 4.67 11.32
CA TYR A 55 4.01 4.17 12.65
C TYR A 55 2.53 3.75 12.78
N ALA A 56 1.61 4.57 12.28
CA ALA A 56 0.19 4.26 12.30
C ALA A 56 -0.17 3.00 11.51
N LEU A 57 0.46 2.77 10.36
CA LEU A 57 0.29 1.53 9.58
C LEU A 57 0.71 0.30 10.39
N VAL A 58 1.86 0.35 11.07
CA VAL A 58 2.31 -0.74 11.94
C VAL A 58 1.35 -0.96 13.11
N GLN A 59 0.89 0.12 13.75
CA GLN A 59 -0.07 0.03 14.85
C GLN A 59 -1.42 -0.56 14.42
N TRP A 60 -1.79 -0.42 13.15
CA TRP A 60 -3.01 -1.02 12.61
C TRP A 60 -2.99 -2.55 12.69
N ASN A 61 -1.85 -3.17 12.38
CA ASN A 61 -1.71 -4.63 12.37
C ASN A 61 -1.82 -5.26 13.76
N VAL A 62 -1.43 -4.51 14.81
CA VAL A 62 -1.55 -4.96 16.20
C VAL A 62 -2.90 -4.58 16.84
N ASN A 63 -3.80 -3.94 16.09
CA ASN A 63 -5.12 -3.56 16.58
C ASN A 63 -5.91 -4.79 17.06
N ARG A 64 -6.62 -4.64 18.19
CA ARG A 64 -7.40 -5.72 18.81
C ARG A 64 -8.39 -6.38 17.85
N ASN A 65 -8.97 -5.65 16.90
CA ASN A 65 -9.90 -6.22 15.93
C ASN A 65 -9.21 -7.11 14.90
N VAL A 66 -8.01 -6.72 14.44
CA VAL A 66 -7.16 -7.57 13.60
C VAL A 66 -6.75 -8.82 14.38
N GLN A 67 -6.33 -8.65 15.63
CA GLN A 67 -5.97 -9.77 16.51
C GLN A 67 -7.14 -10.72 16.78
N ASN A 68 -8.36 -10.20 16.94
CA ASN A 68 -9.57 -11.00 17.10
C ASN A 68 -9.93 -11.76 15.81
N LEU A 69 -9.74 -11.13 14.64
CA LEU A 69 -9.95 -11.77 13.35
C LEU A 69 -8.96 -12.93 13.13
N LEU A 70 -7.68 -12.70 13.46
CA LEU A 70 -6.64 -13.73 13.41
C LEU A 70 -6.99 -14.89 14.33
N LYS A 71 -7.40 -14.62 15.58
CA LYS A 71 -7.79 -15.66 16.54
C LYS A 71 -9.14 -16.32 16.25
N SER A 72 -9.90 -15.83 15.28
CA SER A 72 -11.19 -16.43 14.93
C SER A 72 -11.00 -17.68 14.06
N ASP A 73 -11.90 -18.65 14.19
CA ASP A 73 -11.91 -19.84 13.33
C ASP A 73 -12.38 -19.58 11.89
N LYS A 74 -12.48 -18.30 11.49
CA LYS A 74 -12.89 -17.93 10.13
C LYS A 74 -11.82 -18.33 9.13
N LYS A 75 -12.27 -18.79 7.97
CA LYS A 75 -11.45 -19.11 6.81
C LYS A 75 -11.81 -18.18 5.67
N PHE A 76 -10.80 -17.88 4.85
CA PHE A 76 -10.92 -16.99 3.70
C PHE A 76 -10.31 -17.70 2.50
N ASP A 77 -11.00 -17.65 1.36
CA ASP A 77 -10.49 -18.21 0.11
C ASP A 77 -9.59 -17.20 -0.65
N LEU A 78 -9.69 -15.93 -0.27
CA LEU A 78 -9.02 -14.80 -0.91
C LEU A 78 -8.72 -13.68 0.10
N VAL A 79 -7.51 -13.15 0.04
CA VAL A 79 -7.08 -11.94 0.75
C VAL A 79 -6.79 -10.86 -0.27
N ILE A 80 -7.43 -9.70 -0.15
CA ILE A 80 -7.15 -8.52 -0.97
C ILE A 80 -6.54 -7.46 -0.05
N THR A 81 -5.35 -6.99 -0.37
CA THR A 81 -4.62 -6.07 0.51
C THR A 81 -3.80 -5.03 -0.27
N GLU A 82 -3.45 -3.95 0.42
CA GLU A 82 -2.51 -2.96 -0.07
C GLU A 82 -1.10 -3.60 -0.23
N GLY A 83 -0.39 -3.25 -1.30
CA GLY A 83 0.82 -3.95 -1.73
C GLY A 83 2.15 -3.18 -1.60
N VAL A 84 2.18 -1.95 -1.10
CA VAL A 84 3.37 -1.07 -1.17
C VAL A 84 3.80 -0.51 0.19
N LEU A 85 2.85 -0.24 1.09
CA LEU A 85 3.11 0.43 2.36
C LEU A 85 3.09 -0.51 3.56
N ASP A 86 2.49 -1.70 3.44
CA ASP A 86 2.35 -2.64 4.55
C ASP A 86 2.51 -4.10 4.12
N GLU A 87 3.76 -4.54 3.99
CA GLU A 87 4.11 -5.91 3.60
C GLU A 87 3.72 -6.96 4.65
N ALA A 88 3.49 -6.57 5.91
CA ALA A 88 3.10 -7.51 6.96
C ALA A 88 1.77 -8.20 6.63
N LEU A 89 0.91 -7.54 5.84
CA LEU A 89 -0.37 -8.08 5.38
C LEU A 89 -0.21 -9.25 4.41
N PHE A 90 0.97 -9.45 3.81
CA PHE A 90 1.22 -10.58 2.90
C PHE A 90 1.22 -11.90 3.68
N GLY A 91 1.61 -11.86 4.95
CA GLY A 91 1.58 -13.02 5.85
C GLY A 91 0.17 -13.58 6.08
N LEU A 92 -0.89 -12.80 5.83
CA LEU A 92 -2.27 -13.26 5.93
C LEU A 92 -2.58 -14.37 4.91
N GLY A 93 -1.94 -14.33 3.73
CA GLY A 93 -2.06 -15.39 2.73
C GLY A 93 -1.62 -16.75 3.27
N TYR A 94 -0.44 -16.76 3.90
CA TYR A 94 0.10 -17.95 4.55
C TYR A 94 -0.78 -18.40 5.72
N TYR A 95 -1.16 -17.46 6.59
CA TYR A 95 -1.97 -17.76 7.78
C TYR A 95 -3.32 -18.40 7.45
N TYR A 96 -4.02 -17.87 6.46
CA TYR A 96 -5.32 -18.40 6.03
C TYR A 96 -5.23 -19.46 4.94
N THR A 97 -4.03 -19.78 4.45
CA THR A 97 -3.81 -20.68 3.29
C THR A 97 -4.65 -20.23 2.08
N SER A 98 -4.57 -18.95 1.77
CA SER A 98 -5.45 -18.28 0.80
C SER A 98 -4.66 -17.53 -0.26
N LEU A 99 -5.26 -17.33 -1.43
CA LEU A 99 -4.67 -16.51 -2.49
C LEU A 99 -4.61 -15.04 -2.04
N VAL A 100 -3.47 -14.39 -2.25
CA VAL A 100 -3.31 -12.96 -1.98
C VAL A 100 -3.35 -12.18 -3.29
N VAL A 101 -4.23 -11.19 -3.35
CA VAL A 101 -4.29 -10.19 -4.42
C VAL A 101 -3.83 -8.86 -3.85
N LEU A 102 -2.71 -8.39 -4.38
CA LEU A 102 -2.14 -7.09 -4.02
C LEU A 102 -2.78 -5.99 -4.87
N VAL A 103 -3.09 -4.87 -4.24
CA VAL A 103 -3.62 -3.66 -4.89
C VAL A 103 -2.78 -2.47 -4.44
N SER A 104 -2.42 -1.59 -5.38
CA SER A 104 -1.74 -0.33 -5.06
C SER A 104 -2.73 0.82 -5.13
N ALA A 105 -2.82 1.62 -4.08
CA ALA A 105 -3.55 2.89 -4.11
C ALA A 105 -2.77 4.00 -4.84
N THR A 106 -1.48 3.77 -5.12
CA THR A 106 -0.59 4.71 -5.82
C THR A 106 -0.49 4.37 -7.31
N ALA A 107 -0.23 5.40 -8.13
CA ALA A 107 0.12 5.22 -9.53
C ALA A 107 1.44 4.44 -9.70
N SER A 108 1.67 3.91 -10.90
CA SER A 108 2.92 3.20 -11.25
C SER A 108 4.15 4.04 -10.86
N ASN A 109 5.02 3.43 -10.06
CA ASN A 109 6.28 3.99 -9.57
C ASN A 109 7.36 2.91 -9.53
N ASN A 110 8.59 3.28 -9.23
CA ASN A 110 9.73 2.33 -9.23
C ASN A 110 9.56 1.16 -8.24
N VAL A 111 8.93 1.40 -7.08
CA VAL A 111 8.71 0.36 -6.06
C VAL A 111 7.58 -0.57 -6.47
N ASN A 112 6.42 -0.03 -6.84
CA ASN A 112 5.29 -0.89 -7.22
C ASN A 112 5.56 -1.66 -8.52
N ASN A 113 6.31 -1.09 -9.46
CA ASN A 113 6.64 -1.80 -10.69
C ASN A 113 7.54 -3.00 -10.42
N TYR A 114 8.41 -2.92 -9.41
CA TYR A 114 9.19 -4.07 -8.96
C TYR A 114 8.28 -5.15 -8.35
N ILE A 115 7.40 -4.78 -7.42
CA ILE A 115 6.49 -5.71 -6.72
C ILE A 115 5.51 -6.40 -7.68
N PHE A 116 4.93 -5.65 -8.61
CA PHE A 116 3.97 -6.15 -9.59
C PHE A 116 4.62 -6.68 -10.87
N VAL A 117 5.96 -6.70 -10.95
CA VAL A 117 6.74 -7.12 -12.13
C VAL A 117 6.27 -6.38 -13.40
N ASN A 118 5.95 -5.09 -13.26
CA ASN A 118 5.53 -4.25 -14.36
C ASN A 118 6.78 -3.78 -15.14
N PRO A 119 6.96 -4.20 -16.41
CA PRO A 119 8.11 -3.80 -17.20
C PRO A 119 8.00 -2.31 -17.52
N ALA A 120 8.82 -1.50 -16.86
CA ALA A 120 8.83 -0.07 -17.09
C ALA A 120 10.27 0.46 -17.10
N PRO A 121 10.68 1.20 -18.15
CA PRO A 121 12.03 1.75 -18.21
C PRO A 121 12.21 2.72 -17.05
N ALA A 122 13.24 2.46 -16.24
CA ALA A 122 13.42 3.20 -14.99
C ALA A 122 13.73 4.70 -15.19
N SER A 123 14.10 5.11 -16.41
CA SER A 123 14.23 6.50 -16.82
C SER A 123 12.88 7.24 -16.96
N TYR A 124 11.78 6.53 -17.25
CA TYR A 124 10.47 7.11 -17.55
C TYR A 124 9.51 7.13 -16.35
N VAL A 125 9.63 6.15 -15.45
CA VAL A 125 8.72 6.01 -14.30
C VAL A 125 9.08 7.01 -13.21
N PRO A 126 8.24 7.98 -12.81
CA PRO A 126 8.55 8.91 -11.73
C PRO A 126 8.84 8.16 -10.41
N GLY A 127 9.83 8.66 -9.64
CA GLY A 127 10.18 8.09 -8.35
C GLY A 127 9.21 8.53 -7.25
N MET A 128 9.18 7.79 -6.13
CA MET A 128 8.54 8.28 -4.89
C MET A 128 9.23 9.58 -4.46
N GLY A 129 8.57 10.73 -4.62
CA GLY A 129 9.15 12.05 -4.35
C GLY A 129 8.76 13.15 -5.36
N GLY A 130 8.05 12.79 -6.43
CA GLY A 130 7.46 13.77 -7.36
C GLY A 130 8.19 13.91 -8.69
N THR A 131 7.76 14.90 -9.48
CA THR A 131 8.29 15.21 -10.80
C THR A 131 9.61 15.96 -10.69
N LEU A 132 10.71 15.21 -10.59
CA LEU A 132 12.04 15.75 -10.88
C LEU A 132 12.16 16.08 -12.36
N ASN A 133 12.98 17.08 -12.71
CA ASN A 133 13.27 17.33 -14.11
C ASN A 133 14.00 16.12 -14.73
N PHE A 134 14.04 16.05 -16.06
CA PHE A 134 14.62 14.90 -16.78
C PHE A 134 16.02 14.52 -16.27
N TRP A 135 16.92 15.50 -16.07
CA TRP A 135 18.30 15.26 -15.66
C TRP A 135 18.43 14.78 -14.21
N GLN A 136 17.64 15.35 -13.31
CA GLN A 136 17.59 14.92 -11.91
C GLN A 136 17.03 13.49 -11.80
N ASN A 137 15.98 13.19 -12.56
CA ASN A 137 15.45 11.82 -12.66
C ASN A 137 16.48 10.86 -13.25
N PHE A 138 17.16 11.25 -14.33
CA PHE A 138 18.18 10.42 -14.97
C PHE A 138 19.32 10.10 -14.00
N LEU A 139 19.90 11.10 -13.33
CA LEU A 139 21.04 10.90 -12.43
C LEU A 139 20.65 10.11 -11.18
N ALA A 140 19.60 10.52 -10.48
CA ALA A 140 19.18 9.85 -9.25
C ALA A 140 18.81 8.38 -9.52
N LYS A 141 18.11 8.10 -10.64
CA LYS A 141 17.65 6.75 -10.94
C LYS A 141 18.71 5.89 -11.61
N THR A 142 19.56 6.43 -12.47
CA THR A 142 20.65 5.64 -13.06
C THR A 142 21.59 5.16 -11.97
N VAL A 143 21.94 6.04 -11.01
CA VAL A 143 22.77 5.67 -9.87
C VAL A 143 22.06 4.69 -8.93
N PHE A 144 20.82 4.98 -8.52
CA PHE A 144 20.06 4.11 -7.62
C PHE A 144 19.79 2.73 -8.24
N ASN A 145 19.40 2.65 -9.50
CA ASN A 145 19.18 1.37 -10.18
C ASN A 145 20.50 0.62 -10.38
N ALA A 146 21.59 1.30 -10.74
CA ALA A 146 22.90 0.65 -10.81
C ALA A 146 23.29 0.02 -9.48
N LEU A 147 23.06 0.71 -8.35
CA LEU A 147 23.28 0.17 -7.01
C LEU A 147 22.38 -1.03 -6.68
N LEU A 148 21.09 -0.97 -7.02
CA LEU A 148 20.17 -2.10 -6.87
C LEU A 148 20.58 -3.31 -7.71
N TYR A 149 20.96 -3.10 -8.97
CA TYR A 149 21.46 -4.18 -9.83
C TYR A 149 22.73 -4.80 -9.26
N LEU A 150 23.66 -3.98 -8.73
CA LEU A 150 24.87 -4.47 -8.07
C LEU A 150 24.57 -5.25 -6.79
N TYR A 151 23.50 -4.91 -6.06
CA TYR A 151 23.07 -5.62 -4.85
C TYR A 151 22.37 -6.96 -5.14
N HIS A 152 21.70 -7.07 -6.29
CA HIS A 152 20.96 -8.28 -6.70
C HIS A 152 21.75 -9.22 -7.62
N LEU A 153 23.00 -8.89 -7.98
CA LEU A 153 23.88 -9.85 -8.64
C LEU A 153 24.27 -10.96 -7.66
N PRO A 154 24.10 -12.25 -8.02
CA PRO A 154 24.66 -13.32 -7.23
C PRO A 154 26.19 -13.19 -7.27
N VAL A 155 26.81 -13.20 -6.09
CA VAL A 155 28.27 -13.34 -5.93
C VAL A 155 28.68 -14.75 -6.34
#